data_AF-A0AB39JBX1-F1
#
_entry.id   AF-A0AB39JBX1-F1
#
_cell.length_a   1.000
_cell.length_b   1.000
_cell.length_c   1.000
_cell.angle_alpha   90.00
_cell.angle_beta   90.00
_cell.angle_gamma   90.00
#
_symmetry.space_group_name_H-M   'P 1'
#
loop_
_entity.id
_entity.type
_entity.pdbx_description
1 polymer ?
#
loop_
_entity_poly.entity_id
_entity_poly.type
_entity_poly.pdbx_seq_one_letter_code
_entity_poly.pdbx_strand_id
1 'polypeptide(L)'
;MNYTKPYTPPTLTVDAVIFQIYNDALEVLLLKRPNEPFKGEWALPGGYNAKGETTTDALERVVSQKTGVKIKEDLHYIEQLYTFDTIDRDPRGHAVSVTYLGCGRNITYNEELEVAFFDVNKLPKLAYDHVNIIKYAKERLIAKLTYTNAVSAFLERRFTLTQLQNAYEIIFDREFDKRNFRKKFLSLNLIHETNELWRDGAHRPAKLYEFNSDRLEILNRRFD
;
A
#
# COMPACT_ATOMS: atom_id res chain seq x y z
N MET A 1 6.44 38.55 9.85
CA MET A 1 7.71 38.10 9.23
C MET A 1 7.96 38.99 8.03
N ASN A 2 9.05 39.77 8.04
CA ASN A 2 9.45 40.59 6.89
C ASN A 2 10.36 39.75 6.01
N TYR A 3 9.81 39.14 4.96
CA TYR A 3 10.60 38.45 3.96
C TYR A 3 11.24 39.48 3.02
N THR A 4 12.56 39.37 2.80
CA THR A 4 13.32 40.22 1.86
C THR A 4 13.01 39.90 0.39
N LYS A 5 12.23 38.84 0.14
CA LYS A 5 11.72 38.42 -1.17
C LYS A 5 10.20 38.18 -1.07
N PRO A 6 9.42 38.37 -2.14
CA PRO A 6 8.01 38.02 -2.16
C PRO A 6 7.83 36.53 -1.81
N TYR A 7 6.99 36.24 -0.82
CA TYR A 7 6.68 34.88 -0.39
C TYR A 7 5.91 34.15 -1.49
N THR A 8 6.48 33.04 -1.96
CA THR A 8 5.82 32.13 -2.91
C THR A 8 5.69 30.76 -2.23
N PRO A 9 4.48 30.26 -1.96
CA PRO A 9 4.31 28.96 -1.33
C PRO A 9 4.75 27.83 -2.29
N PRO A 10 5.29 26.72 -1.77
CA PRO A 10 5.48 25.53 -2.58
C PRO A 10 4.14 24.97 -3.06
N THR A 11 4.18 24.21 -4.14
CA THR A 11 2.99 23.51 -4.62
C THR A 11 2.71 22.29 -3.76
N LEU A 12 1.52 22.22 -3.16
CA LEU A 12 1.12 21.05 -2.36
C LEU A 12 0.47 19.99 -3.25
N THR A 13 0.99 18.78 -3.17
CA THR A 13 0.45 17.59 -3.85
C THR A 13 0.16 16.47 -2.86
N VAL A 14 -0.59 15.48 -3.33
CA VAL A 14 -0.78 14.20 -2.67
C VAL A 14 -0.44 13.08 -3.65
N ASP A 15 0.16 12.01 -3.15
CA ASP A 15 0.44 10.78 -3.90
C ASP A 15 -0.03 9.58 -3.07
N ALA A 16 -0.51 8.52 -3.73
CA ALA A 16 -0.87 7.26 -3.08
C ALA A 16 0.03 6.12 -3.56
N VAL A 17 0.65 5.42 -2.62
CA VAL A 17 1.25 4.10 -2.86
C VAL A 17 0.21 3.07 -2.44
N ILE A 18 -0.41 2.42 -3.42
CA ILE A 18 -1.46 1.43 -3.18
C ILE A 18 -0.91 0.05 -3.50
N PHE A 19 -0.75 -0.79 -2.47
CA PHE A 19 -0.30 -2.16 -2.61
C PHE A 19 -1.44 -3.18 -2.59
N GLN A 20 -1.24 -4.26 -3.33
CA GLN A 20 -2.00 -5.50 -3.19
C GLN A 20 -1.06 -6.71 -3.28
N ILE A 21 -1.55 -7.87 -2.86
CA ILE A 21 -0.91 -9.15 -3.21
C ILE A 21 -1.76 -9.81 -4.29
N TYR A 22 -1.13 -10.12 -5.41
CA TYR A 22 -1.75 -10.83 -6.52
C TYR A 22 -0.71 -11.70 -7.22
N ASN A 23 -1.09 -12.92 -7.64
CA ASN A 23 -0.20 -13.89 -8.29
C ASN A 23 1.19 -14.04 -7.63
N ASP A 24 1.21 -14.26 -6.31
CA ASP A 24 2.42 -14.43 -5.50
C ASP A 24 3.43 -13.26 -5.56
N ALA A 25 2.96 -12.05 -5.89
CA ALA A 25 3.77 -10.84 -5.90
C ALA A 25 3.12 -9.72 -5.08
N LEU A 26 3.96 -8.86 -4.47
CA LEU A 26 3.53 -7.58 -3.96
C LEU A 26 3.48 -6.62 -5.15
N GLU A 27 2.30 -6.13 -5.49
CA GLU A 27 2.10 -5.23 -6.62
C GLU A 27 1.73 -3.82 -6.15
N VAL A 28 2.09 -2.81 -6.95
CA VAL A 28 1.74 -1.41 -6.72
C VAL A 28 0.92 -0.84 -7.89
N LEU A 29 -0.13 -0.09 -7.57
CA LEU A 29 -0.95 0.60 -8.56
C LEU A 29 -0.20 1.79 -9.16
N LEU A 30 -0.08 1.81 -10.48
CA LEU A 30 0.50 2.91 -11.24
C LEU A 30 -0.46 3.37 -12.34
N LEU A 31 -0.30 4.61 -12.77
CA LEU A 31 -0.95 5.14 -13.96
C LEU A 31 0.05 5.74 -14.92
N LYS A 32 -0.25 5.67 -16.21
CA LYS A 32 0.57 6.25 -17.25
C LYS A 32 0.22 7.72 -17.44
N ARG A 33 1.23 8.57 -17.44
CA ARG A 33 1.03 10.02 -17.45
C ARG A 33 0.57 10.51 -18.82
N PRO A 34 -0.59 11.20 -18.92
CA PRO A 34 -1.06 11.71 -20.20
C PRO A 34 -0.39 13.04 -20.61
N ASN A 35 0.25 13.73 -19.67
CA ASN A 35 0.74 15.10 -19.81
C ASN A 35 2.20 15.25 -19.41
N GLU A 36 2.87 16.26 -19.97
CA GLU A 36 4.19 16.69 -19.53
C GLU A 36 4.18 17.26 -18.10
N PRO A 37 5.30 17.20 -17.36
CA PRO A 37 6.52 16.46 -17.69
C PRO A 37 6.31 14.93 -17.59
N PHE A 38 7.22 14.16 -18.19
CA PHE A 38 7.23 12.69 -18.16
C PHE A 38 6.01 12.05 -18.84
N LYS A 39 5.53 12.66 -19.93
CA LYS A 39 4.43 12.09 -20.70
C LYS A 39 4.76 10.67 -21.16
N GLY A 40 3.84 9.74 -20.96
CA GLY A 40 4.00 8.32 -21.32
C GLY A 40 4.77 7.47 -20.31
N GLU A 41 5.38 8.07 -19.27
CA GLU A 41 5.98 7.33 -18.17
C GLU A 41 4.92 6.95 -17.11
N TRP A 42 5.20 5.91 -16.32
CA TRP A 42 4.33 5.47 -15.24
C TRP A 42 4.57 6.29 -13.96
N ALA A 43 3.55 6.47 -13.15
CA ALA A 43 3.63 7.25 -11.92
C ALA A 43 2.65 6.71 -10.87
N LEU A 44 2.91 7.02 -9.60
CA LEU A 44 1.93 6.90 -8.55
C LEU A 44 0.68 7.76 -8.87
N PRO A 45 -0.52 7.30 -8.50
CA PRO A 45 -1.70 8.15 -8.52
C PRO A 45 -1.52 9.31 -7.55
N GLY A 46 -1.43 10.51 -8.12
CA GLY A 46 -1.21 11.73 -7.36
C GLY A 46 -1.55 12.99 -8.14
N GLY A 47 -1.63 14.11 -7.43
CA GLY A 47 -2.16 15.36 -7.96
C GLY A 47 -2.15 16.50 -6.96
N TYR A 48 -2.62 17.66 -7.39
CA TYR A 48 -2.65 18.86 -6.56
C TYR A 48 -3.68 18.77 -5.44
N ASN A 49 -3.32 19.29 -4.27
CA ASN A 49 -4.25 19.59 -3.19
C ASN A 49 -4.87 20.97 -3.45
N ALA A 50 -6.19 21.04 -3.65
CA ALA A 50 -6.85 22.29 -3.99
C ALA A 50 -7.00 23.21 -2.76
N LYS A 51 -7.21 24.51 -3.01
CA LYS A 51 -7.57 25.46 -1.96
C LYS A 51 -8.90 25.05 -1.33
N GLY A 52 -8.93 24.97 0.01
CA GLY A 52 -10.15 24.62 0.76
C GLY A 52 -10.41 23.12 0.89
N GLU A 53 -9.44 22.28 0.52
CA GLU A 53 -9.51 20.82 0.58
C GLU A 53 -8.42 20.26 1.50
N THR A 54 -8.73 19.23 2.29
CA THR A 54 -7.72 18.52 3.09
C THR A 54 -6.91 17.56 2.20
N THR A 55 -5.72 17.16 2.64
CA THR A 55 -4.91 16.20 1.88
C THR A 55 -5.58 14.83 1.74
N THR A 56 -6.40 14.42 2.71
CA THR A 56 -7.17 13.18 2.60
C THR A 56 -8.29 13.30 1.57
N ASP A 57 -9.02 14.42 1.53
CA ASP A 57 -10.06 14.65 0.52
C ASP A 57 -9.45 14.73 -0.88
N ALA A 58 -8.31 15.42 -1.02
CA ALA A 58 -7.56 15.49 -2.27
C ALA A 58 -7.09 14.11 -2.73
N LEU A 59 -6.62 13.26 -1.80
CA LEU A 59 -6.19 11.89 -2.09
C LEU A 59 -7.36 11.06 -2.62
N GLU A 60 -8.51 11.05 -1.93
CA GLU A 60 -9.72 10.34 -2.35
C GLU A 60 -10.17 10.77 -3.74
N ARG A 61 -10.24 12.08 -3.98
CA ARG A 61 -10.62 12.66 -5.27
C ARG A 61 -9.64 12.26 -6.38
N VAL A 62 -8.35 12.45 -6.16
CA VAL A 62 -7.32 12.21 -7.18
C VAL A 62 -7.21 10.73 -7.53
N VAL A 63 -7.18 9.85 -6.52
CA VAL A 63 -7.13 8.40 -6.74
C VAL A 63 -8.38 7.96 -7.50
N SER A 64 -9.58 8.33 -7.03
CA SER A 64 -10.81 7.91 -7.70
C SER A 64 -10.92 8.44 -9.13
N GLN A 65 -10.54 9.69 -9.40
CA GLN A 65 -10.64 10.25 -10.75
C GLN A 65 -9.64 9.64 -11.73
N LYS A 66 -8.44 9.30 -11.26
CA LYS A 66 -7.35 8.88 -12.14
C LYS A 66 -7.18 7.38 -12.26
N THR A 67 -7.72 6.62 -11.32
CA THR A 67 -7.63 5.15 -11.34
C THR A 67 -8.98 4.47 -11.22
N GLY A 68 -10.03 5.15 -10.79
CA GLY A 68 -11.32 4.51 -10.48
C GLY A 68 -11.36 3.86 -9.09
N VAL A 69 -10.20 3.67 -8.44
CA VAL A 69 -10.11 3.06 -7.09
C VAL A 69 -10.84 3.93 -6.07
N LYS A 70 -11.68 3.29 -5.26
CA LYS A 70 -12.45 3.89 -4.17
C LYS A 70 -11.77 3.54 -2.86
N ILE A 71 -11.01 4.49 -2.30
CA ILE A 71 -10.21 4.29 -1.09
C ILE A 71 -10.99 3.62 0.05
N LYS A 72 -12.24 4.03 0.30
CA LYS A 72 -13.07 3.51 1.39
C LYS A 72 -13.61 2.10 1.16
N GLU A 73 -13.63 1.63 -0.09
CA GLU A 73 -14.22 0.35 -0.48
C GLU A 73 -13.12 -0.68 -0.79
N ASP A 74 -12.07 -0.25 -1.50
CA ASP A 74 -10.99 -1.13 -1.96
C ASP A 74 -9.85 -1.30 -0.94
N LEU A 75 -9.61 -0.29 -0.09
CA LEU A 75 -8.47 -0.31 0.83
C LEU A 75 -8.91 -0.70 2.24
N HIS A 76 -8.21 -1.71 2.77
CA HIS A 76 -8.44 -2.26 4.10
C HIS A 76 -7.44 -1.71 5.14
N TYR A 77 -6.44 -0.98 4.66
CA TYR A 77 -5.50 -0.24 5.46
C TYR A 77 -5.05 1.01 4.70
N ILE A 78 -5.00 2.14 5.39
CA ILE A 78 -4.47 3.39 4.85
C ILE A 78 -3.80 4.19 5.97
N GLU A 79 -2.63 4.76 5.69
CA GLU A 79 -1.98 5.72 6.57
C GLU A 79 -1.21 6.78 5.78
N GLN A 80 -0.99 7.93 6.39
CA GLN A 80 -0.02 8.89 5.86
C GLN A 80 1.39 8.29 6.01
N LEU A 81 2.11 8.15 4.90
CA LEU A 81 3.43 7.55 4.84
C LEU A 81 4.51 8.55 5.28
N TYR A 82 4.63 9.64 4.53
CA TYR A 82 5.64 10.70 4.70
C TYR A 82 5.29 11.94 3.87
N THR A 83 6.00 13.03 4.11
CA THR A 83 5.95 14.23 3.27
C THR A 83 7.28 14.35 2.52
N PHE A 84 7.23 14.29 1.19
CA PHE A 84 8.42 14.42 0.33
C PHE A 84 8.54 15.84 -0.21
N ASP A 85 9.66 16.51 0.09
CA ASP A 85 9.83 17.96 -0.05
C ASP A 85 11.18 18.37 -0.67
N THR A 86 11.89 17.45 -1.33
CA THR A 86 13.14 17.81 -2.02
C THR A 86 12.86 18.81 -3.15
N ILE A 87 13.66 19.88 -3.22
CA ILE A 87 13.39 21.05 -4.09
C ILE A 87 13.27 20.66 -5.57
N ASP A 88 14.14 19.77 -6.03
CA ASP A 88 14.28 19.40 -7.45
C ASP A 88 13.44 18.18 -7.86
N ARG A 89 12.51 17.72 -7.00
CA ARG A 89 11.69 16.52 -7.30
C ARG A 89 10.74 16.69 -8.46
N ASP A 90 10.31 17.91 -8.73
CA ASP A 90 9.42 18.26 -9.85
C ASP A 90 10.09 19.31 -10.72
N PRO A 91 10.31 19.05 -12.03
CA PRO A 91 10.97 20.01 -12.92
C PRO A 91 10.16 21.28 -13.14
N ARG A 92 8.90 21.35 -12.70
CA ARG A 92 8.05 22.55 -12.77
C ARG A 92 8.30 23.53 -11.63
N GLY A 93 9.03 23.13 -10.58
CA GLY A 93 9.38 23.96 -9.43
C GLY A 93 9.18 23.24 -8.09
N HIS A 94 9.30 23.99 -7.00
CA HIS A 94 9.24 23.45 -5.65
C HIS A 94 7.86 22.87 -5.31
N ALA A 95 7.78 21.54 -5.28
CA ALA A 95 6.59 20.78 -4.91
C ALA A 95 6.83 20.01 -3.62
N VAL A 96 5.82 19.97 -2.75
CA VAL A 96 5.79 19.19 -1.51
C VAL A 96 4.64 18.21 -1.62
N SER A 97 4.92 16.92 -1.51
CA SER A 97 3.89 15.88 -1.60
C SER A 97 3.63 15.21 -0.26
N VAL A 98 2.38 15.21 0.18
CA VAL A 98 1.93 14.38 1.30
C VAL A 98 1.51 13.02 0.74
N THR A 99 2.34 12.01 1.00
CA THR A 99 2.14 10.67 0.44
C THR A 99 1.45 9.75 1.44
N TYR A 100 0.56 8.91 0.93
CA TYR A 100 -0.17 7.92 1.69
C TYR A 100 0.18 6.51 1.23
N LEU A 101 0.21 5.57 2.18
CA LEU A 101 0.35 4.15 1.96
C LEU A 101 -1.03 3.50 2.15
N GLY A 102 -1.52 2.82 1.12
CA GLY A 102 -2.75 2.06 1.12
C GLY A 102 -2.49 0.58 0.84
N CYS A 103 -3.25 -0.32 1.47
CA CYS A 103 -3.20 -1.75 1.20
C CYS A 103 -4.61 -2.30 1.03
N GLY A 104 -4.79 -3.17 0.05
CA GLY A 104 -6.07 -3.82 -0.21
C GLY A 104 -5.90 -5.18 -0.88
N ARG A 105 -7.03 -5.77 -1.22
CA ARG A 105 -7.16 -7.04 -1.92
C ARG A 105 -8.31 -6.93 -2.91
N ASN A 106 -8.18 -7.58 -4.07
CA ASN A 106 -9.18 -7.52 -5.15
C ASN A 106 -9.57 -6.08 -5.53
N ILE A 107 -8.57 -5.18 -5.61
CA ILE A 107 -8.79 -3.75 -5.82
C ILE A 107 -9.39 -3.53 -7.21
N THR A 108 -10.55 -2.88 -7.26
CA THR A 108 -11.21 -2.55 -8.52
C THR A 108 -10.74 -1.19 -9.03
N TYR A 109 -10.38 -1.12 -10.31
CA TYR A 109 -9.97 0.12 -10.96
C TYR A 109 -10.63 0.23 -12.34
N ASN A 110 -10.63 1.42 -12.94
CA ASN A 110 -11.22 1.64 -14.24
C ASN A 110 -10.25 1.17 -15.35
N GLU A 111 -10.57 0.04 -15.98
CA GLU A 111 -9.79 -0.57 -17.06
C GLU A 111 -9.74 0.27 -18.36
N GLU A 112 -10.63 1.26 -18.51
CA GLU A 112 -10.59 2.20 -19.64
C GLU A 112 -9.47 3.25 -19.49
N LEU A 113 -8.90 3.40 -18.29
CA LEU A 113 -7.76 4.28 -18.02
C LEU A 113 -6.44 3.50 -18.20
N GLU A 114 -5.36 4.19 -18.58
CA GLU A 114 -4.01 3.58 -18.61
C GLU A 114 -3.47 3.42 -17.18
N VAL A 115 -4.01 2.43 -16.46
CA VAL A 115 -3.76 2.13 -15.05
C VAL A 115 -3.48 0.63 -14.94
N ALA A 116 -2.49 0.25 -14.16
CA ALA A 116 -2.16 -1.15 -13.95
C ALA A 116 -1.40 -1.36 -12.64
N PHE A 117 -1.49 -2.60 -12.13
CA PHE A 117 -0.64 -3.08 -11.05
C PHE A 117 0.67 -3.64 -11.61
N PHE A 118 1.77 -3.35 -10.92
CA PHE A 118 3.11 -3.85 -11.25
C PHE A 118 3.77 -4.47 -10.04
N ASP A 119 4.40 -5.62 -10.21
CA ASP A 119 5.31 -6.21 -9.23
C ASP A 119 6.35 -5.17 -8.78
N VAL A 120 6.43 -4.92 -7.47
CA VAL A 120 7.35 -3.93 -6.88
C VAL A 120 8.82 -4.24 -7.14
N ASN A 121 9.14 -5.49 -7.46
CA ASN A 121 10.48 -5.94 -7.81
C ASN A 121 10.76 -5.85 -9.32
N LYS A 122 9.76 -5.52 -10.15
CA LYS A 122 9.84 -5.40 -11.62
C LYS A 122 9.13 -4.15 -12.14
N LEU A 123 9.43 -3.01 -11.53
CA LEU A 123 8.81 -1.74 -11.87
C LEU A 123 9.21 -1.26 -13.28
N PRO A 124 8.29 -0.64 -14.03
CA PRO A 124 8.61 0.05 -15.27
C PRO A 124 9.40 1.34 -14.98
N LYS A 125 9.79 2.07 -16.03
CA LYS A 125 10.33 3.42 -15.87
C LYS A 125 9.28 4.33 -15.23
N LEU A 126 9.62 4.93 -14.09
CA LEU A 126 8.73 5.82 -13.35
C LEU A 126 9.15 7.29 -13.46
N ALA A 127 8.15 8.16 -13.49
CA ALA A 127 8.31 9.60 -13.41
C ALA A 127 8.75 10.06 -12.01
N TYR A 128 9.43 11.21 -11.96
CA TYR A 128 9.84 11.88 -10.71
C TYR A 128 10.72 11.00 -9.81
N ASP A 129 10.55 11.13 -8.49
CA ASP A 129 11.20 10.38 -7.43
C ASP A 129 10.41 9.12 -7.01
N HIS A 130 9.41 8.70 -7.78
CA HIS A 130 8.43 7.69 -7.36
C HIS A 130 9.03 6.31 -7.09
N VAL A 131 10.14 5.94 -7.75
CA VAL A 131 10.86 4.69 -7.43
C VAL A 131 11.31 4.69 -5.97
N ASN A 132 11.82 5.82 -5.48
CA ASN A 132 12.29 5.95 -4.10
C ASN A 132 11.10 5.97 -3.12
N ILE A 133 9.98 6.59 -3.49
CA ILE A 133 8.76 6.60 -2.68
C ILE A 133 8.21 5.18 -2.50
N ILE A 134 8.14 4.39 -3.57
CA ILE A 134 7.66 2.99 -3.52
C ILE A 134 8.59 2.14 -2.66
N LYS A 135 9.90 2.29 -2.82
CA LYS A 135 10.89 1.59 -1.99
C LYS A 135 10.68 1.91 -0.51
N TYR A 136 10.55 3.20 -0.17
CA TYR A 136 10.30 3.64 1.20
C TYR A 136 8.97 3.12 1.76
N ALA A 137 7.93 3.07 0.92
CA ALA A 137 6.63 2.51 1.29
C ALA A 137 6.72 1.00 1.60
N LYS A 138 7.47 0.22 0.79
CA LYS A 138 7.72 -1.21 1.06
C LYS A 138 8.46 -1.39 2.38
N GLU A 139 9.51 -0.60 2.64
CA GLU A 139 10.26 -0.62 3.90
C GLU A 139 9.35 -0.27 5.09
N ARG A 140 8.49 0.74 4.95
CA ARG A 140 7.52 1.12 5.98
C ARG A 140 6.50 0.02 6.24
N LEU A 141 5.99 -0.62 5.19
CA LEU A 141 5.05 -1.73 5.28
C LEU A 141 5.69 -2.90 6.04
N ILE A 142 6.89 -3.34 5.64
CA ILE A 142 7.65 -4.40 6.32
C ILE A 142 7.79 -4.07 7.81
N ALA A 143 8.22 -2.84 8.13
CA ALA A 143 8.33 -2.40 9.52
C ALA A 143 6.98 -2.45 10.25
N LYS A 144 5.89 -2.03 9.62
CA LYS A 144 4.54 -2.09 10.19
C LYS A 144 4.14 -3.51 10.58
N LEU A 145 4.42 -4.48 9.71
CA LEU A 145 4.10 -5.89 9.94
C LEU A 145 4.89 -6.54 11.09
N THR A 146 5.99 -5.92 11.55
CA THR A 146 6.71 -6.43 12.72
C THR A 146 6.03 -6.09 14.03
N TYR A 147 5.15 -5.09 14.07
CA TYR A 147 4.52 -4.62 15.32
C TYR A 147 3.03 -4.35 15.20
N THR A 148 2.38 -4.63 14.07
CA THR A 148 0.91 -4.60 13.96
C THR A 148 0.35 -5.82 13.22
N ASN A 149 -0.99 -5.93 13.20
CA ASN A 149 -1.75 -6.87 12.38
C ASN A 149 -2.03 -6.35 10.94
N ALA A 150 -1.30 -5.35 10.41
CA ALA A 150 -1.59 -4.73 9.11
C ALA A 150 -1.62 -5.70 7.91
N VAL A 151 -1.01 -6.88 8.04
CA VAL A 151 -1.10 -7.97 7.06
C VAL A 151 -2.54 -8.39 6.75
N SER A 152 -3.49 -8.15 7.67
CA SER A 152 -4.92 -8.44 7.47
C SER A 152 -5.50 -7.74 6.24
N ALA A 153 -4.92 -6.61 5.81
CA ALA A 153 -5.35 -5.90 4.63
C ALA A 153 -5.23 -6.71 3.32
N PHE A 154 -4.34 -7.70 3.29
CA PHE A 154 -4.07 -8.53 2.12
C PHE A 154 -4.77 -9.90 2.15
N LEU A 155 -5.46 -10.24 3.24
CA LEU A 155 -6.06 -11.55 3.45
C LEU A 155 -7.58 -11.45 3.36
N GLU A 156 -8.22 -12.48 2.82
CA GLU A 156 -9.65 -12.65 2.96
C GLU A 156 -10.05 -12.71 4.44
N ARG A 157 -11.32 -12.44 4.76
CA ARG A 157 -11.81 -12.48 6.15
C ARG A 157 -11.44 -13.80 6.85
N ARG A 158 -11.55 -14.90 6.10
CA ARG A 158 -11.14 -16.25 6.52
C ARG A 158 -9.96 -16.70 5.70
N PHE A 159 -8.91 -17.13 6.38
CA PHE A 159 -7.67 -17.54 5.73
C PHE A 159 -7.03 -18.73 6.44
N THR A 160 -6.17 -19.44 5.72
CA THR A 160 -5.33 -20.50 6.27
C THR A 160 -4.02 -19.92 6.80
N LEU A 161 -3.36 -20.61 7.74
CA LEU A 161 -2.00 -20.24 8.17
C LEU A 161 -0.98 -20.25 7.03
N THR A 162 -1.24 -21.00 5.96
CA THR A 162 -0.38 -20.97 4.76
C THR A 162 -0.56 -19.65 4.01
N GLN A 163 -1.79 -19.20 3.76
CA GLN A 163 -2.03 -17.91 3.10
C GLN A 163 -1.45 -16.74 3.91
N LEU A 164 -1.61 -16.77 5.23
CA LEU A 164 -0.99 -15.79 6.12
C LEU A 164 0.55 -15.81 6.01
N GLN A 165 1.17 -16.99 6.04
CA GLN A 165 2.61 -17.12 5.88
C GLN A 165 3.08 -16.58 4.52
N ASN A 166 2.42 -16.97 3.44
CA ASN A 166 2.73 -16.51 2.09
C ASN A 166 2.66 -14.97 2.00
N ALA A 167 1.67 -14.33 2.62
CA ALA A 167 1.57 -12.87 2.63
C ALA A 167 2.79 -12.21 3.31
N TYR A 168 3.27 -12.77 4.43
CA TYR A 168 4.52 -12.31 5.06
C TYR A 168 5.74 -12.56 4.16
N GLU A 169 5.85 -13.73 3.54
CA GLU A 169 6.99 -14.09 2.69
C GLU A 169 7.09 -13.17 1.47
N ILE A 170 5.96 -12.87 0.83
CA ILE A 170 5.86 -11.95 -0.32
C ILE A 170 6.27 -10.53 0.08
N ILE A 171 5.76 -10.02 1.21
CA ILE A 171 6.06 -8.64 1.64
C ILE A 171 7.51 -8.49 2.12
N PHE A 172 8.03 -9.48 2.87
CA PHE A 172 9.40 -9.48 3.37
C PHE A 172 10.43 -9.92 2.32
N ASP A 173 10.00 -10.45 1.19
CA ASP A 173 10.85 -10.97 0.12
C ASP A 173 11.85 -12.04 0.63
N ARG A 174 11.34 -12.94 1.49
CA ARG A 174 12.09 -14.07 2.05
C ARG A 174 11.17 -15.17 2.53
N GLU A 175 11.67 -16.40 2.55
CA GLU A 175 10.94 -17.54 3.14
C GLU A 175 11.04 -17.55 4.67
N PHE A 176 10.00 -18.07 5.33
CA PHE A 176 9.98 -18.35 6.76
C PHE A 176 9.87 -19.86 7.00
N ASP A 177 10.54 -20.35 8.06
CA ASP A 177 10.30 -21.72 8.49
C ASP A 177 8.85 -21.88 8.95
N LYS A 178 8.14 -22.83 8.33
CA LYS A 178 6.71 -23.09 8.55
C LYS A 178 6.36 -23.38 10.01
N ARG A 179 7.21 -24.10 10.75
CA ARG A 179 6.92 -24.46 12.15
C ARG A 179 7.13 -23.26 13.06
N ASN A 180 8.24 -22.54 12.87
CA ASN A 180 8.58 -21.35 13.65
C ASN A 180 7.60 -20.21 13.40
N PHE A 181 7.23 -19.96 12.13
CA PHE A 181 6.23 -18.96 11.76
C PHE A 181 4.91 -19.20 12.51
N ARG A 182 4.36 -20.42 12.37
CA ARG A 182 3.08 -20.78 12.99
C ARG A 182 3.14 -20.68 14.51
N LYS A 183 4.20 -21.20 15.14
CA LYS A 183 4.39 -21.12 16.59
C LYS A 183 4.46 -19.66 17.05
N LYS A 184 5.23 -18.81 16.36
CA LYS A 184 5.37 -17.38 16.69
C LYS A 184 4.03 -16.67 16.51
N PHE A 185 3.38 -16.78 15.37
CA PHE A 185 2.16 -16.02 15.07
C PHE A 185 1.00 -16.41 15.99
N LEU A 186 0.79 -17.71 16.24
CA LEU A 186 -0.25 -18.16 17.18
C LEU A 186 0.01 -17.66 18.61
N SER A 187 1.27 -17.52 19.01
CA SER A 187 1.62 -16.97 20.34
C SER A 187 1.29 -15.48 20.50
N LEU A 188 1.06 -14.76 19.40
CA LEU A 188 0.65 -13.34 19.43
C LEU A 188 -0.84 -13.18 19.78
N ASN A 189 -1.64 -14.25 19.70
CA ASN A 189 -3.06 -14.27 20.03
C ASN A 189 -3.90 -13.24 19.25
N LEU A 190 -3.57 -13.02 17.96
CA LEU A 190 -4.26 -12.09 17.06
C LEU A 190 -5.40 -12.74 16.27
N ILE A 191 -5.41 -14.06 16.19
CA ILE A 191 -6.33 -14.85 15.37
C ILE A 191 -6.94 -15.96 16.21
N HIS A 192 -8.14 -16.39 15.83
CA HIS A 192 -8.79 -17.57 16.40
C HIS A 192 -9.08 -18.59 15.30
N GLU A 193 -9.05 -19.87 15.66
CA GLU A 193 -9.46 -20.95 14.77
C GLU A 193 -10.99 -20.95 14.63
N THR A 194 -11.48 -21.08 13.40
CA THR A 194 -12.91 -21.24 13.11
C THR A 194 -13.32 -22.72 13.07
N ASN A 195 -14.62 -23.00 13.01
CA ASN A 195 -15.12 -24.36 12.79
C ASN A 195 -15.06 -24.81 11.32
N GLU A 196 -14.52 -23.97 10.44
CA GLU A 196 -14.52 -24.20 9.00
C GLU A 196 -13.18 -24.73 8.51
N LEU A 197 -13.26 -25.51 7.42
CA LEU A 197 -12.12 -26.10 6.76
C LEU A 197 -12.09 -25.65 5.31
N TRP A 198 -10.93 -25.22 4.86
CA TRP A 198 -10.67 -24.94 3.46
C TRP A 198 -10.18 -26.21 2.76
N ARG A 199 -10.77 -26.51 1.59
CA ARG A 199 -10.38 -27.64 0.75
C ARG A 199 -10.02 -27.12 -0.63
N ASP A 200 -8.83 -27.53 -1.07
CA ASP A 200 -8.40 -27.40 -2.44
C ASP A 200 -7.74 -28.71 -2.87
N GLY A 201 -8.28 -29.31 -3.92
CA GLY A 201 -7.91 -30.64 -4.38
C GLY A 201 -8.12 -31.78 -3.36
N ALA A 202 -7.31 -32.84 -3.49
CA ALA A 202 -7.42 -34.09 -2.72
C ALA A 202 -6.63 -34.09 -1.39
N HIS A 203 -6.02 -32.97 -1.01
CA HIS A 203 -5.21 -32.88 0.20
C HIS A 203 -6.05 -32.72 1.48
N ARG A 204 -5.40 -32.94 2.64
CA ARG A 204 -6.05 -32.76 3.94
C ARG A 204 -6.58 -31.32 4.04
N PRO A 205 -7.86 -31.13 4.41
CA PRO A 205 -8.44 -29.80 4.56
C PRO A 205 -7.64 -28.95 5.56
N ALA A 206 -7.38 -27.70 5.21
CA ALA A 206 -6.72 -26.74 6.06
C ALA A 206 -7.74 -26.07 7.00
N LYS A 207 -7.33 -25.80 8.23
CA LYS A 207 -8.15 -25.02 9.17
C LYS A 207 -8.19 -23.56 8.74
N LEU A 208 -9.37 -22.95 8.85
CA LEU A 208 -9.56 -21.51 8.64
C LEU A 208 -9.46 -20.74 9.95
N TYR A 209 -8.87 -19.56 9.87
CA TYR A 209 -8.67 -18.61 10.94
C TYR A 209 -9.25 -17.26 10.55
N GLU A 210 -9.64 -16.45 11.54
CA GLU A 210 -10.01 -15.04 11.37
C GLU A 210 -9.18 -14.20 12.36
N PHE A 211 -8.91 -12.94 12.01
CA PHE A 211 -8.39 -11.97 12.97
C PHE A 211 -9.43 -11.69 14.05
N ASN A 212 -8.97 -11.48 15.28
CA ASN A 212 -9.84 -11.13 16.40
C ASN A 212 -10.45 -9.73 16.27
N SER A 213 -9.88 -8.90 15.40
CA SER A 213 -10.22 -7.50 15.22
C SER A 213 -10.04 -7.09 13.77
N ASP A 214 -11.03 -6.35 13.26
CA ASP A 214 -10.99 -5.73 11.93
C ASP A 214 -10.24 -4.39 11.94
N ARG A 215 -9.74 -3.96 13.12
CA ARG A 215 -8.98 -2.72 13.29
C ARG A 215 -7.48 -2.99 13.33
N LEU A 216 -6.71 -1.95 13.05
CA LEU A 216 -5.27 -1.98 13.26
C LEU A 216 -4.96 -2.11 14.76
N GLU A 217 -4.24 -3.17 15.12
CA GLU A 217 -3.82 -3.47 16.49
C GLU A 217 -2.30 -3.55 16.57
N ILE A 218 -1.74 -3.09 17.69
CA ILE A 218 -0.33 -3.22 17.99
C ILE A 218 -0.09 -4.60 18.62
N LEU A 219 0.94 -5.29 18.15
CA LEU A 219 1.32 -6.60 18.67
C LEU A 219 1.88 -6.47 20.08
N ASN A 220 1.45 -7.38 20.97
CA ASN A 220 1.99 -7.46 22.33
C ASN A 220 3.50 -7.78 22.37
N ARG A 221 4.03 -8.36 21.29
CA ARG A 221 5.46 -8.65 21.06
C ARG A 221 5.74 -8.50 19.57
N ARG A 222 6.93 -8.04 19.21
CA ARG A 222 7.31 -7.97 17.79
C ARG A 222 7.31 -9.35 17.14
N PHE A 223 6.96 -9.39 15.86
CA PHE A 223 6.93 -10.60 15.06
C PHE A 223 8.34 -11.12 14.75
N ASP A 224 9.29 -10.23 14.46
CA ASP A 224 10.70 -10.56 14.25
C ASP A 224 11.45 -10.94 15.54
#